data_AF-A0A081ETA6-F1
#
_entry.id   AF-A0A081ETA6-F1
#
_cell.length_a   1.000
_cell.length_b   1.000
_cell.length_c   1.000
_cell.angle_alpha   90.00
_cell.angle_beta   90.00
_cell.angle_gamma   90.00
#
_symmetry.space_group_name_H-M   'P 1'
#
loop_
_entity.id
_entity.type
_entity.pdbx_description
1 polymer ?
#
loop_
_entity_poly.entity_id
_entity_poly.type
_entity_poly.pdbx_seq_one_letter_code
_entity_poly.pdbx_strand_id
1 'polypeptide(L)'
;MEEGSDPGDDGAIAAELRRLHEVTREMTAAATREEVFGVATAAASDLLGFEYNTVREHDPRRDTLAPVVVSPALRAVGGERRPYVRGESVQWEAFDDGEIRVYQRVAAIDDDADRDGVPTG
;
A
#
# COMPACT_ATOMS: atom_id res chain seq x y z
N MET A 1 -3.70 -41.83 -1.57
CA MET A 1 -3.62 -40.89 -0.44
C MET A 1 -4.12 -39.58 -1.00
N GLU A 2 -5.41 -39.29 -0.82
CA GLU A 2 -5.97 -37.97 -1.10
C GLU A 2 -5.91 -37.20 0.21
N GLU A 3 -5.10 -36.15 0.27
CA GLU A 3 -5.20 -35.14 1.31
C GLU A 3 -6.54 -34.42 1.11
N GLY A 4 -7.49 -34.69 2.00
CA GLY A 4 -8.69 -33.87 2.10
C GLY A 4 -8.29 -32.47 2.57
N SER A 5 -8.64 -31.45 1.79
CA SER A 5 -8.59 -30.05 2.20
C SER A 5 -9.31 -29.93 3.56
N ASP A 6 -8.66 -29.29 4.55
CA ASP A 6 -9.28 -29.06 5.85
C ASP A 6 -10.52 -28.15 5.63
N PRO A 7 -11.74 -28.58 5.99
CA PRO A 7 -12.95 -27.76 5.83
C PRO A 7 -12.88 -26.39 6.54
N GLY A 8 -11.93 -26.21 7.48
CA GLY A 8 -11.60 -24.90 8.06
C GLY A 8 -10.99 -23.90 7.07
N ASP A 9 -10.12 -24.36 6.17
CA ASP A 9 -9.40 -23.50 5.21
C ASP A 9 -10.33 -22.96 4.11
N ASP A 10 -11.25 -23.78 3.61
CA ASP A 10 -12.26 -23.36 2.62
C ASP A 10 -13.17 -22.26 3.18
N GLY A 11 -13.54 -22.38 4.46
CA GLY A 11 -14.35 -21.38 5.17
C GLY A 11 -13.61 -20.05 5.36
N ALA A 12 -12.31 -20.11 5.69
CA ALA A 12 -11.45 -18.95 5.83
C ALA A 12 -11.21 -18.24 4.49
N ILE A 13 -10.88 -18.98 3.43
CA ILE A 13 -10.72 -18.43 2.08
C ILE A 13 -12.01 -17.76 1.60
N ALA A 14 -13.17 -18.41 1.81
CA ALA A 14 -14.46 -17.84 1.43
C ALA A 14 -14.78 -16.56 2.22
N ALA A 15 -14.35 -16.44 3.48
CA ALA A 15 -14.52 -15.23 4.28
C ALA A 15 -13.64 -14.09 3.75
N GLU A 16 -12.40 -14.39 3.40
CA GLU A 16 -11.47 -13.40 2.84
C GLU A 16 -11.94 -12.88 1.47
N LEU A 17 -12.40 -13.77 0.60
CA LEU A 17 -12.99 -13.39 -0.68
C LEU A 17 -14.23 -12.50 -0.53
N ARG A 18 -15.07 -12.74 0.48
CA ARG A 18 -16.23 -11.88 0.77
C ARG A 18 -15.79 -10.47 1.17
N ARG A 19 -14.77 -10.36 2.03
CA ARG A 19 -14.21 -9.06 2.44
C ARG A 19 -13.60 -8.31 1.26
N LEU A 20 -12.85 -8.99 0.40
CA LEU A 20 -12.29 -8.38 -0.81
C LEU A 20 -13.40 -7.87 -1.75
N HIS A 21 -14.49 -8.62 -1.86
CA HIS A 21 -15.66 -8.21 -2.66
C HIS A 21 -16.36 -6.98 -2.06
N GLU A 22 -16.49 -6.92 -0.73
CA GLU A 22 -17.02 -5.75 -0.02
C GLU A 22 -16.15 -4.50 -0.27
N VAL A 23 -14.83 -4.62 -0.14
CA VAL A 23 -13.87 -3.56 -0.47
C VAL A 23 -14.06 -3.06 -1.91
N THR A 24 -14.22 -3.97 -2.87
CA THR A 24 -14.44 -3.59 -4.28
C THR A 24 -15.74 -2.80 -4.46
N ARG A 25 -16.81 -3.17 -3.73
CA ARG A 25 -18.08 -2.44 -3.73
C ARG A 25 -17.94 -1.05 -3.12
N GLU A 26 -17.23 -0.94 -1.99
CA GLU A 26 -16.95 0.34 -1.35
C GLU A 26 -16.16 1.28 -2.26
N MET A 27 -15.11 0.78 -2.92
CA MET A 27 -14.35 1.56 -3.91
C MET A 27 -15.24 2.04 -5.06
N THR A 28 -16.15 1.20 -5.55
CA THR A 28 -17.07 1.57 -6.64
C THR A 28 -18.11 2.61 -6.20
N ALA A 29 -18.48 2.60 -4.92
CA ALA A 29 -19.47 3.51 -4.34
C ALA A 29 -18.88 4.86 -3.89
N ALA A 30 -17.56 4.96 -3.78
CA ALA A 30 -16.86 6.19 -3.39
C ALA A 30 -17.14 7.34 -4.37
N ALA A 31 -17.34 8.55 -3.84
CA ALA A 31 -17.66 9.73 -4.62
C ALA A 31 -16.41 10.47 -5.12
N THR A 32 -15.28 10.24 -4.45
CA THR A 32 -14.01 10.94 -4.70
C THR A 32 -12.84 9.97 -4.79
N ARG A 33 -11.75 10.43 -5.40
CA ARG A 33 -10.55 9.60 -5.55
C ARG A 33 -9.85 9.38 -4.21
N GLU A 34 -9.89 10.38 -3.34
CA GLU A 34 -9.37 10.33 -1.97
C GLU A 34 -10.10 9.28 -1.12
N GLU A 35 -11.43 9.15 -1.27
CA GLU A 35 -12.20 8.09 -0.63
C GLU A 35 -11.78 6.71 -1.14
N VAL A 36 -11.60 6.54 -2.46
CA VAL A 36 -11.07 5.29 -3.04
C VAL A 36 -9.70 4.94 -2.46
N PHE A 37 -8.80 5.91 -2.36
CA PHE A 37 -7.47 5.72 -1.79
C PHE A 37 -7.54 5.36 -0.29
N GLY A 38 -8.47 5.95 0.45
CA GLY A 38 -8.75 5.60 1.84
C GLY A 38 -9.16 4.13 1.99
N VAL A 39 -10.12 3.67 1.18
CA VAL A 39 -10.57 2.27 1.16
C VAL A 39 -9.41 1.34 0.79
N ALA A 40 -8.58 1.70 -0.20
CA ALA A 40 -7.42 0.90 -0.60
C ALA A 40 -6.39 0.75 0.53
N THR A 41 -6.04 1.85 1.20
CA THR A 41 -5.11 1.87 2.34
C THR A 41 -5.65 1.06 3.53
N ALA A 42 -6.95 1.15 3.81
CA ALA A 42 -7.59 0.35 4.86
C ALA A 42 -7.54 -1.14 4.52
N ALA A 43 -7.97 -1.54 3.31
CA ALA A 43 -7.93 -2.93 2.87
C ALA A 43 -6.50 -3.52 2.86
N ALA A 44 -5.50 -2.74 2.43
CA ALA A 44 -4.11 -3.17 2.48
C ALA A 44 -3.65 -3.47 3.92
N SER A 45 -4.09 -2.66 4.89
CA SER A 45 -3.78 -2.87 6.31
C SER A 45 -4.53 -4.08 6.88
N ASP A 46 -5.85 -4.14 6.68
CA ASP A 46 -6.76 -5.01 7.43
C ASP A 46 -6.88 -6.41 6.82
N LEU A 47 -6.69 -6.54 5.50
CA LEU A 47 -6.82 -7.79 4.76
C LEU A 47 -5.47 -8.38 4.36
N LEU A 48 -4.57 -7.54 3.85
CA LEU A 48 -3.29 -7.99 3.29
C LEU A 48 -2.13 -7.92 4.30
N GLY A 49 -2.36 -7.39 5.50
CA GLY A 49 -1.34 -7.26 6.54
C GLY A 49 -0.26 -6.21 6.26
N PHE A 50 -0.48 -5.33 5.28
CA PHE A 50 0.44 -4.22 4.97
C PHE A 50 0.18 -3.04 5.91
N GLU A 51 0.55 -3.20 7.18
CA GLU A 51 0.33 -2.19 8.24
C GLU A 51 0.91 -0.81 7.86
N TYR A 52 2.10 -0.80 7.25
CA TYR A 52 2.81 0.41 6.84
C TYR A 52 2.62 0.69 5.35
N ASN A 53 1.49 1.31 4.99
CA ASN A 53 1.18 1.61 3.58
C ASN A 53 0.80 3.08 3.34
N THR A 54 0.98 3.52 2.09
CA THR A 54 0.64 4.88 1.64
C THR A 54 0.30 4.86 0.15
N VAL A 55 -0.66 5.68 -0.25
CA VAL A 55 -0.91 6.01 -1.66
C VAL A 55 -0.24 7.35 -1.94
N ARG A 56 0.51 7.40 -3.06
CA ARG A 56 1.15 8.61 -3.57
C ARG A 56 0.57 8.95 -4.93
N GLU A 57 0.32 10.24 -5.15
CA GLU A 57 -0.15 10.78 -6.41
C GLU A 57 0.94 11.63 -7.06
N HIS A 58 1.05 11.56 -8.37
CA HIS A 58 1.92 12.44 -9.15
C HIS A 58 1.31 13.84 -9.26
N ASP A 59 2.05 14.85 -8.78
CA ASP A 59 1.82 16.25 -9.07
C ASP A 59 2.65 16.67 -10.31
N PRO A 60 2.03 16.85 -11.49
CA PRO A 60 2.75 17.20 -12.71
C PRO A 60 3.31 18.63 -12.70
N ARG A 61 2.86 19.51 -11.80
CA ARG A 61 3.35 20.90 -11.72
C ARG A 61 4.67 20.98 -10.98
N ARG A 62 4.86 20.11 -9.98
CA ARG A 62 6.07 20.06 -9.14
C ARG A 62 6.99 18.89 -9.52
N ASP A 63 6.49 17.98 -10.36
CA ASP A 63 7.11 16.71 -10.74
C ASP A 63 7.49 15.86 -9.52
N THR A 64 6.53 15.71 -8.61
CA THR A 64 6.68 14.99 -7.36
C THR A 64 5.63 13.92 -7.15
N LEU A 65 5.97 12.88 -6.38
CA LEU A 65 5.03 11.93 -5.83
C LEU A 65 4.62 12.35 -4.41
N ALA A 66 3.48 13.04 -4.31
CA ALA A 66 2.93 13.53 -3.05
C ALA A 66 2.12 12.44 -2.34
N PRO A 67 2.33 12.19 -1.04
CA PRO A 67 1.49 11.29 -0.29
C PRO A 67 0.09 11.88 -0.13
N VAL A 68 -0.92 11.14 -0.56
CA VAL A 68 -2.34 11.54 -0.48
C VAL A 68 -3.06 10.82 0.65
N VAL A 69 -2.72 9.55 0.88
CA VAL A 69 -3.23 8.75 2.00
C VAL A 69 -2.06 8.01 2.65
N VAL A 70 -2.04 7.99 3.98
CA VAL A 70 -1.00 7.37 4.81
C VAL A 70 -1.71 6.56 5.88
N SER A 71 -1.37 5.29 6.03
CA SER A 71 -1.98 4.43 7.05
C SER A 71 -1.74 5.01 8.45
N PRO A 72 -2.68 4.79 9.40
CA PRO A 72 -2.53 5.29 10.77
C PRO A 72 -1.22 4.83 11.42
N ALA A 73 -0.84 3.57 11.22
CA ALA A 73 0.38 2.99 11.76
C ALA A 73 1.63 3.66 11.15
N LEU A 74 1.67 3.86 9.83
CA LEU A 74 2.79 4.54 9.16
C LEU A 74 2.95 5.99 9.59
N ARG A 75 1.83 6.68 9.86
CA ARG A 75 1.79 8.05 10.38
C ARG A 75 2.26 8.13 11.83
N ALA A 76 1.90 7.15 12.66
CA ALA A 76 2.29 7.10 14.06
C ALA A 76 3.81 6.96 14.22
N VAL A 77 4.46 6.14 13.38
CA VAL A 77 5.89 5.86 13.50
C VAL A 77 6.78 6.88 12.79
N GLY A 78 6.38 7.37 11.61
CA GLY A 78 7.21 8.27 10.81
C GLY A 78 6.54 9.57 10.39
N GLY A 79 5.54 10.00 11.14
CA GLY A 79 4.94 11.33 11.04
C GLY A 79 4.35 11.67 9.67
N GLU A 80 4.44 12.95 9.31
CA GLU A 80 4.03 13.42 7.99
C GLU A 80 5.04 13.01 6.93
N ARG A 81 4.54 12.45 5.84
CA ARG A 81 5.38 12.00 4.72
C ARG A 81 5.61 13.15 3.76
N ARG A 82 6.87 13.33 3.35
CA ARG A 82 7.21 14.30 2.32
C ARG A 82 6.89 13.77 0.90
N PRO A 83 6.63 14.67 -0.07
CA PRO A 83 6.68 14.33 -1.48
C PRO A 83 8.09 13.88 -1.90
N TYR A 84 8.18 12.98 -2.87
CA TYR A 84 9.45 12.60 -3.50
C TYR A 84 9.62 13.29 -4.85
N VAL A 85 10.81 13.80 -5.16
CA VAL A 85 11.16 14.42 -6.45
C VAL A 85 11.66 13.37 -7.44
N ARG A 86 11.55 13.63 -8.76
CA ARG A 86 11.96 12.68 -9.82
C ARG A 86 13.34 12.08 -9.57
N GLY A 87 13.41 10.74 -9.61
CA GLY A 87 14.65 9.97 -9.44
C GLY A 87 15.10 9.77 -8.00
N GLU A 88 14.43 10.35 -6.99
CA GLU A 88 14.84 10.24 -5.58
C GLU A 88 14.55 8.86 -4.98
N SER A 89 13.59 8.11 -5.53
CA SER A 89 13.06 6.92 -4.86
C SER A 89 12.71 5.79 -5.82
N VAL A 90 12.81 4.55 -5.36
CA VAL A 90 12.32 3.35 -6.05
C VAL A 90 10.82 3.41 -6.33
N GLN A 91 10.05 4.13 -5.51
CA GLN A 91 8.64 4.40 -5.78
C GLN A 91 8.47 5.22 -7.07
N TRP A 92 9.40 6.12 -7.33
CA TRP A 92 9.37 6.93 -8.53
C TRP A 92 9.70 6.12 -9.76
N GLU A 93 10.80 5.37 -9.70
CA GLU A 93 11.16 4.43 -10.75
C GLU A 93 9.99 3.47 -11.03
N ALA A 94 9.23 3.05 -10.00
CA ALA A 94 8.18 2.04 -10.15
C ALA A 94 6.98 2.63 -10.89
N PHE A 95 6.69 3.89 -10.61
CA PHE A 95 5.67 4.63 -11.34
C PHE A 95 6.11 4.92 -12.79
N ASP A 96 7.36 5.29 -13.02
CA ASP A 96 7.86 5.64 -14.37
C ASP A 96 7.86 4.41 -15.30
N ASP A 97 8.29 3.26 -14.78
CA ASP A 97 8.32 1.99 -15.52
C ASP A 97 6.95 1.29 -15.55
N GLY A 98 6.05 1.64 -14.63
CA GLY A 98 4.76 0.96 -14.46
C GLY A 98 4.88 -0.47 -13.92
N GLU A 99 5.97 -0.78 -13.22
CA GLU A 99 6.29 -2.12 -12.72
C GLU A 99 6.18 -2.23 -11.20
N ILE A 100 5.70 -3.38 -10.72
CA ILE A 100 5.69 -3.69 -9.29
C ILE A 100 7.11 -4.07 -8.86
N ARG A 101 7.64 -3.37 -7.85
CA ARG A 101 8.91 -3.73 -7.21
C ARG A 101 8.70 -4.19 -5.78
N VAL A 102 9.31 -5.32 -5.45
CA VAL A 102 9.22 -5.94 -4.12
C VAL A 102 10.63 -6.13 -3.57
N TYR A 103 10.87 -5.57 -2.39
CA TYR A 103 12.14 -5.68 -1.69
C TYR A 103 11.93 -6.47 -0.40
N GLN A 104 12.77 -7.47 -0.16
CA GLN A 104 12.69 -8.30 1.05
C GLN A 104 13.11 -7.54 2.32
N ARG A 105 13.89 -6.46 2.17
CA ARG A 105 14.33 -5.59 3.25
C ARG A 105 14.45 -4.16 2.75
N VAL A 106 14.10 -3.20 3.60
CA VAL A 106 14.29 -1.78 3.30
C VAL A 106 15.76 -1.45 3.07
N ALA A 107 16.68 -2.06 3.81
CA ALA A 107 18.13 -1.85 3.63
C ALA A 107 18.70 -2.36 2.30
N ALA A 108 17.92 -3.12 1.50
CA ALA A 108 18.31 -3.53 0.16
C ALA A 108 17.95 -2.47 -0.90
N ILE A 109 17.23 -1.42 -0.51
CA ILE A 109 16.91 -0.29 -1.37
C ILE A 109 18.10 0.66 -1.35
N ASP A 110 18.68 0.88 -2.54
CA ASP A 110 19.78 1.81 -2.78
C ASP A 110 19.24 2.99 -3.58
N ASP A 111 18.71 3.99 -2.88
CA ASP A 111 18.23 5.24 -3.48
C ASP A 111 18.38 6.41 -2.48
N ASP A 112 18.04 7.61 -2.95
CA ASP A 112 18.21 8.87 -2.20
C ASP A 112 17.02 9.20 -1.27
N ALA A 113 16.02 8.32 -1.20
CA ALA A 113 14.82 8.59 -0.42
C ALA A 113 15.09 8.38 1.07
N ASP A 114 14.97 9.46 1.82
CA ASP A 114 15.01 9.40 3.28
C ASP A 114 13.68 8.83 3.80
N ARG A 115 13.82 7.68 4.47
CA ARG A 115 12.75 6.85 5.04
C ARG A 115 12.84 6.77 6.55
N ASP A 116 13.66 7.61 7.18
CA ASP A 116 13.89 7.55 8.62
C ASP A 116 12.55 7.61 9.38
N GLY A 117 12.34 6.66 10.30
CA GLY A 117 11.14 6.56 11.13
C GLY A 117 10.15 5.42 10.82
N VAL A 118 10.42 4.51 9.87
CA VAL A 118 9.68 3.23 9.80
C VAL A 118 10.50 2.15 10.54
N PRO A 119 9.94 1.41 11.51
CA PRO A 119 10.67 0.30 12.12
C PRO A 119 11.05 -0.70 11.04
N THR A 120 12.36 -0.89 10.81
CA THR A 120 12.88 -1.92 9.90
C THR A 120 13.11 -3.25 10.63
N GLY A 121 12.23 -3.57 11.58
CA GLY A 121 12.29 -4.76 12.44
C GLY A 121 11.49 -5.93 11.88
#